data_AF-A0A7S2PAY0-F1
#
_entry.id   AF-A0A7S2PAY0-F1
#
_cell.length_a   1.000
_cell.length_b   1.000
_cell.length_c   1.000
_cell.angle_alpha   90.00
_cell.angle_beta   90.00
_cell.angle_gamma   90.00
#
_symmetry.space_group_name_H-M   'P 1'
#
loop_
_entity.id
_entity.type
_entity.pdbx_description
1 polymer ?
#
loop_
_entity_poly.entity_id
_entity_poly.type
_entity_poly.pdbx_seq_one_letter_code
_entity_poly.pdbx_strand_id
1 'polypeptide(L)'
;PITIKLPSNLRSTLNEEQCLVVESILSGHSTFFTGPAGSGKSHVLSTLLKANADGIGGKQNGQPRNIVVTATTGVAACNVGGITIHSFGGVGAGNGSMADMAKRVMGNEYTKQRWREVDVLVIDEVSMMAASFLDKLSFIASRARNDRRPFGGVQLVVCGDFFQLPPVELSKDGFAFEAKCWSEVIKCSVLLTQVFRQRGDQTLLNILDEARIGELSVTSAEVLRRHSVLPAAAFANRSGEEEEQIKPTLLECRNREVDKANQREMDTLPGDVHSFSARDRGINDTYKAQLKHCQAPATLELKVGAQVMLLKNIDLEKGLANGSRGVVVRFQRPHNESELPTGFK
;
A
#
# COMPACT_ATOMS: atom_id res chain seq x y z
N PRO A 1 -4.93 -5.14 -28.61
CA PRO A 1 -5.11 -6.60 -28.46
C PRO A 1 -4.01 -7.14 -27.57
N ILE A 2 -4.30 -8.10 -26.69
CA ILE A 2 -3.29 -8.71 -25.83
C ILE A 2 -2.40 -9.61 -26.69
N THR A 3 -1.12 -9.30 -26.74
CA THR A 3 -0.14 -9.94 -27.63
C THR A 3 0.82 -10.86 -26.89
N ILE A 4 0.93 -10.71 -25.57
CA ILE A 4 1.84 -11.47 -24.72
C ILE A 4 1.04 -12.43 -23.86
N LYS A 5 1.47 -13.69 -23.84
CA LYS A 5 0.95 -14.72 -22.94
C LYS A 5 2.00 -15.11 -21.90
N LEU A 6 1.53 -15.36 -20.69
CA LEU A 6 2.41 -15.84 -19.62
C LEU A 6 2.86 -17.28 -19.87
N PRO A 7 4.10 -17.64 -19.50
CA PRO A 7 4.56 -19.03 -19.51
C PRO A 7 3.79 -19.86 -18.48
N SER A 8 3.73 -21.18 -18.72
CA SER A 8 2.91 -22.12 -17.95
C SER A 8 3.21 -22.11 -16.44
N ASN A 9 4.47 -21.95 -16.06
CA ASN A 9 4.89 -21.89 -14.66
C ASN A 9 4.24 -20.70 -13.91
N LEU A 10 4.26 -19.49 -14.50
CA LEU A 10 3.63 -18.31 -13.89
C LEU A 10 2.10 -18.40 -13.99
N ARG A 11 1.58 -18.83 -15.15
CA ARG A 11 0.15 -18.97 -15.38
C ARG A 11 -0.52 -19.91 -14.38
N SER A 12 0.17 -20.98 -13.96
CA SER A 12 -0.36 -21.94 -12.97
C SER A 12 -0.61 -21.34 -11.57
N THR A 13 -0.02 -20.19 -11.27
CA THR A 13 -0.14 -19.51 -9.97
C THR A 13 -1.24 -18.44 -9.92
N LEU A 14 -1.94 -18.24 -11.03
CA LEU A 14 -2.95 -17.20 -11.22
C LEU A 14 -4.25 -17.81 -11.74
N ASN A 15 -5.39 -17.20 -11.40
CA ASN A 15 -6.65 -17.51 -12.08
C ASN A 15 -6.73 -16.77 -13.45
N GLU A 16 -7.79 -17.03 -14.23
CA GLU A 16 -7.93 -16.45 -15.58
C GLU A 16 -7.98 -14.91 -15.59
N GLU A 17 -8.70 -14.31 -14.64
CA GLU A 17 -8.84 -12.85 -14.51
C GLU A 17 -7.49 -12.21 -14.16
N GLN A 18 -6.76 -12.82 -13.21
CA GLN A 18 -5.42 -12.39 -12.82
C GLN A 18 -4.41 -12.54 -13.97
N CYS A 19 -4.49 -13.64 -14.72
CA CYS A 19 -3.68 -13.82 -15.94
C CYS A 19 -3.97 -12.72 -16.95
N LEU A 20 -5.25 -12.41 -17.20
CA LEU A 20 -5.66 -11.37 -18.12
C LEU A 20 -5.06 -10.00 -17.77
N VAL A 21 -5.06 -9.65 -16.47
CA VAL A 21 -4.43 -8.41 -15.99
C VAL A 21 -2.94 -8.39 -16.32
N VAL A 22 -2.20 -9.42 -15.93
CA VAL A 22 -0.74 -9.46 -16.15
C VAL A 22 -0.42 -9.44 -17.65
N GLU A 23 -1.09 -10.26 -18.45
CA GLU A 23 -0.90 -10.33 -19.90
C GLU A 23 -1.23 -9.00 -20.60
N SER A 24 -2.30 -8.30 -20.17
CA SER A 24 -2.68 -6.98 -20.65
C SER A 24 -1.59 -5.93 -20.40
N ILE A 25 -1.08 -5.89 -19.16
CA ILE A 25 -0.02 -4.95 -18.75
C ILE A 25 1.28 -5.26 -19.48
N LEU A 26 1.65 -6.54 -19.56
CA LEU A 26 2.86 -6.95 -20.28
C LEU A 26 2.78 -6.58 -21.76
N SER A 27 1.58 -6.64 -22.36
CA SER A 27 1.30 -6.20 -23.74
C SER A 27 1.30 -4.67 -23.92
N GLY A 28 1.55 -3.88 -22.87
CA GLY A 28 1.71 -2.43 -22.94
C GLY A 28 0.42 -1.63 -22.70
N HIS A 29 -0.68 -2.26 -22.29
CA HIS A 29 -1.92 -1.54 -22.02
C HIS A 29 -1.91 -0.94 -20.61
N SER A 30 -2.25 0.35 -20.52
CA SER A 30 -2.59 0.96 -19.25
C SER A 30 -3.88 0.33 -18.71
N THR A 31 -3.77 -0.33 -17.56
CA THR A 31 -4.79 -1.24 -17.04
C THR A 31 -5.20 -0.83 -15.64
N PHE A 32 -6.51 -0.66 -15.44
CA PHE A 32 -7.13 -0.62 -14.13
C PHE A 32 -7.63 -2.03 -13.77
N PHE A 33 -7.34 -2.49 -12.57
CA PHE A 33 -7.96 -3.71 -12.07
C PHE A 33 -8.45 -3.53 -10.65
N THR A 34 -9.64 -4.04 -10.39
CA THR A 34 -10.35 -3.88 -9.13
C THR A 34 -10.93 -5.21 -8.66
N GLY A 35 -11.46 -5.24 -7.45
CA GLY A 35 -12.07 -6.41 -6.86
C GLY A 35 -12.09 -6.31 -5.34
N PRO A 36 -12.91 -7.14 -4.67
CA PRO A 36 -13.09 -7.10 -3.23
C PRO A 36 -11.79 -7.32 -2.45
N ALA A 37 -11.83 -7.05 -1.15
CA ALA A 37 -10.71 -7.33 -0.26
C ALA A 37 -10.34 -8.82 -0.33
N GLY A 38 -9.04 -9.12 -0.50
CA GLY A 38 -8.58 -10.51 -0.60
C GLY A 38 -8.69 -11.15 -1.99
N SER A 39 -8.99 -10.39 -3.05
CA SER A 39 -9.03 -10.91 -4.44
C SER A 39 -7.66 -11.18 -5.11
N GLY A 40 -6.56 -11.03 -4.36
CA GLY A 40 -5.21 -11.30 -4.88
C GLY A 40 -4.56 -10.16 -5.66
N LYS A 41 -5.01 -8.90 -5.51
CA LYS A 41 -4.43 -7.72 -6.19
C LYS A 41 -2.91 -7.61 -6.01
N SER A 42 -2.41 -7.74 -4.78
CA SER A 42 -0.96 -7.68 -4.51
C SER A 42 -0.19 -8.87 -5.09
N HIS A 43 -0.83 -10.03 -5.23
CA HIS A 43 -0.26 -11.21 -5.89
C HIS A 43 -0.10 -11.01 -7.41
N VAL A 44 -1.09 -10.36 -8.04
CA VAL A 44 -1.00 -9.90 -9.44
C VAL A 44 0.20 -8.97 -9.65
N LEU A 45 0.36 -7.97 -8.78
CA LEU A 45 1.51 -7.04 -8.85
C LEU A 45 2.85 -7.77 -8.68
N SER A 46 2.96 -8.66 -7.69
CA SER A 46 4.18 -9.44 -7.45
C SER A 46 4.54 -10.31 -8.65
N THR A 47 3.53 -10.91 -9.30
CA THR A 47 3.72 -11.76 -10.48
C THR A 47 4.10 -10.95 -11.72
N LEU A 48 3.52 -9.76 -11.89
CA LEU A 48 3.90 -8.80 -12.94
C LEU A 48 5.38 -8.40 -12.81
N LEU A 49 5.84 -8.04 -11.61
CA LEU A 49 7.24 -7.65 -11.39
C LEU A 49 8.20 -8.80 -11.70
N LYS A 50 7.86 -10.02 -11.26
CA LYS A 50 8.64 -11.22 -11.59
C LYS A 50 8.70 -11.48 -13.09
N ALA A 51 7.55 -11.44 -13.77
CA ALA A 51 7.48 -11.65 -15.21
C ALA A 51 8.32 -10.61 -15.98
N ASN A 52 8.25 -9.33 -15.59
CA ASN A 52 9.06 -8.27 -16.20
C ASN A 52 10.56 -8.50 -15.96
N ALA A 53 10.96 -8.89 -14.74
CA ALA A 53 12.35 -9.21 -14.42
C ALA A 53 12.89 -10.39 -15.24
N ASP A 54 12.04 -11.39 -15.50
CA ASP A 54 12.33 -12.53 -16.38
C ASP A 54 12.37 -12.13 -17.88
N GLY A 55 12.17 -10.85 -18.22
CA GLY A 55 12.22 -10.30 -19.57
C GLY A 55 10.94 -10.51 -20.39
N ILE A 56 9.86 -10.95 -19.74
CA ILE A 56 8.54 -11.10 -20.37
C ILE A 56 7.93 -9.71 -20.51
N GLY A 57 7.33 -9.42 -21.68
CA GLY A 57 6.76 -8.10 -21.93
C GLY A 57 7.67 -7.13 -22.68
N GLY A 58 8.81 -7.62 -23.18
CA GLY A 58 9.77 -6.83 -23.94
C GLY A 58 10.78 -6.11 -23.05
N LYS A 59 11.80 -5.56 -23.70
CA LYS A 59 12.88 -4.80 -23.07
C LYS A 59 12.88 -3.37 -23.57
N GLN A 60 13.21 -2.43 -22.70
CA GLN A 60 13.44 -1.05 -23.05
C GLN A 60 14.93 -0.76 -22.88
N ASN A 61 15.59 -0.29 -23.95
CA ASN A 61 17.04 -0.08 -23.98
C ASN A 61 17.86 -1.32 -23.56
N GLY A 62 17.40 -2.52 -23.94
CA GLY A 62 18.07 -3.79 -23.61
C GLY A 62 17.90 -4.28 -22.17
N GLN A 63 17.13 -3.56 -21.34
CA GLN A 63 16.81 -3.91 -19.95
C GLN A 63 15.30 -4.18 -19.78
N PRO A 64 14.88 -4.90 -18.72
CA PRO A 64 13.47 -4.91 -18.32
C PRO A 64 12.90 -3.50 -18.19
N ARG A 65 11.59 -3.33 -18.44
CA ARG A 65 10.95 -2.02 -18.28
C ARG A 65 11.10 -1.53 -16.85
N ASN A 66 11.30 -0.22 -16.70
CA ASN A 66 11.35 0.41 -15.40
C ASN A 66 9.94 0.54 -14.81
N ILE A 67 9.55 -0.45 -14.02
CA ILE A 67 8.28 -0.48 -13.29
C ILE A 67 8.49 0.12 -11.90
N VAL A 68 7.83 1.25 -11.64
CA VAL A 68 7.84 1.87 -10.32
C VAL A 68 6.53 1.59 -9.60
N VAL A 69 6.63 0.96 -8.43
CA VAL A 69 5.48 0.64 -7.59
C VAL A 69 5.20 1.74 -6.59
N THR A 70 3.96 2.25 -6.61
CA THR A 70 3.50 3.25 -5.66
C THR A 70 2.16 2.90 -5.04
N ALA A 71 1.86 3.50 -3.90
CA ALA A 71 0.53 3.46 -3.29
C ALA A 71 0.13 4.82 -2.72
N THR A 72 -1.15 4.97 -2.36
CA THR A 72 -1.70 6.20 -1.78
C THR A 72 -1.26 6.43 -0.33
N THR A 73 -1.06 5.37 0.45
CA THR A 73 -0.60 5.43 1.84
C THR A 73 0.78 4.79 2.01
N GLY A 74 1.49 5.17 3.08
CA GLY A 74 2.80 4.57 3.39
C GLY A 74 2.70 3.08 3.69
N VAL A 75 1.67 2.66 4.45
CA VAL A 75 1.49 1.26 4.85
C VAL A 75 1.25 0.40 3.60
N ALA A 76 0.36 0.85 2.71
CA ALA A 76 0.11 0.18 1.44
C ALA A 76 1.39 0.13 0.58
N ALA A 77 2.13 1.23 0.50
CA ALA A 77 3.39 1.28 -0.27
C ALA A 77 4.41 0.26 0.26
N CYS A 78 4.58 0.15 1.58
CA CYS A 78 5.45 -0.85 2.18
C CYS A 78 4.99 -2.29 1.89
N ASN A 79 3.67 -2.54 1.88
CA ASN A 79 3.13 -3.88 1.57
C ASN A 79 3.43 -4.34 0.15
N VAL A 80 3.50 -3.42 -0.81
CA VAL A 80 3.85 -3.72 -2.20
C VAL A 80 5.32 -3.51 -2.53
N GLY A 81 6.17 -3.27 -1.52
CA GLY A 81 7.60 -3.02 -1.70
C GLY A 81 7.93 -1.73 -2.47
N GLY A 82 7.00 -0.77 -2.47
CA GLY A 82 7.09 0.49 -3.19
C GLY A 82 7.24 1.71 -2.27
N ILE A 83 6.95 2.89 -2.84
CA ILE A 83 6.93 4.18 -2.13
C ILE A 83 5.58 4.88 -2.29
N THR A 84 5.30 5.92 -1.51
CA THR A 84 4.06 6.68 -1.73
C THR A 84 4.12 7.41 -3.08
N ILE A 85 2.96 7.53 -3.74
CA ILE A 85 2.84 8.30 -5.00
C ILE A 85 3.28 9.75 -4.83
N HIS A 86 3.07 10.33 -3.65
CA HIS A 86 3.52 11.67 -3.27
C HIS A 86 5.06 11.79 -3.27
N SER A 87 5.74 10.79 -2.69
CA SER A 87 7.21 10.72 -2.64
C SER A 87 7.81 10.48 -4.02
N PHE A 88 7.22 9.57 -4.80
CA PHE A 88 7.59 9.35 -6.20
C PHE A 88 7.44 10.63 -7.03
N GLY A 89 6.25 11.23 -6.99
CA GLY A 89 5.91 12.41 -7.78
C GLY A 89 6.71 13.66 -7.41
N GLY A 90 7.31 13.70 -6.21
CA GLY A 90 8.09 14.86 -5.74
C GLY A 90 7.22 16.07 -5.38
N VAL A 91 5.93 15.83 -5.10
CA VAL A 91 4.90 16.88 -4.97
C VAL A 91 4.65 17.33 -3.52
N GLY A 92 5.31 16.71 -2.54
CA GLY A 92 5.03 16.95 -1.12
C GLY A 92 3.62 16.48 -0.76
N ALA A 93 2.87 17.30 -0.02
CA ALA A 93 1.49 16.97 0.39
C ALA A 93 0.45 17.03 -0.75
N GLY A 94 0.79 17.47 -1.96
CA GLY A 94 -0.15 17.49 -3.10
C GLY A 94 -1.18 18.64 -3.11
N ASN A 95 -1.15 19.51 -2.09
CA ASN A 95 -2.13 20.60 -1.91
C ASN A 95 -1.86 21.87 -2.76
N GLY A 96 -0.71 21.93 -3.45
CA GLY A 96 -0.34 23.10 -4.26
C GLY A 96 -1.14 23.21 -5.56
N SER A 97 -0.99 24.36 -6.25
CA SER A 97 -1.49 24.49 -7.62
C SER A 97 -0.72 23.57 -8.57
N MET A 98 -1.37 23.18 -9.67
CA MET A 98 -0.75 22.35 -10.70
C MET A 98 0.57 22.97 -11.23
N ALA A 99 0.60 24.29 -11.40
CA ALA A 99 1.78 25.01 -11.87
C ALA A 99 2.92 25.00 -10.84
N ASP A 100 2.62 25.19 -9.56
CA ASP A 100 3.64 25.21 -8.50
C ASP A 100 4.27 23.84 -8.31
N MET A 101 3.45 22.78 -8.33
CA MET A 101 3.96 21.40 -8.24
C MET A 101 4.81 21.05 -9.45
N ALA A 102 4.39 21.40 -10.67
CA ALA A 102 5.20 21.21 -11.86
C ALA A 102 6.53 21.98 -11.76
N LYS A 103 6.51 23.24 -11.34
CA LYS A 103 7.73 24.04 -11.15
C LYS A 103 8.67 23.40 -10.13
N ARG A 104 8.15 22.90 -9.01
CA ARG A 104 8.93 22.19 -7.99
C ARG A 104 9.61 20.94 -8.55
N VAL A 105 8.87 20.11 -9.29
CA VAL A 105 9.39 18.88 -9.89
C VAL A 105 10.41 19.19 -10.97
N MET A 106 10.15 20.18 -11.83
CA MET A 106 11.06 20.56 -12.90
C MET A 106 12.34 21.24 -12.41
N GLY A 107 12.28 21.94 -11.26
CA GLY A 107 13.43 22.55 -10.60
C GLY A 107 14.32 21.56 -9.85
N ASN A 108 13.92 20.29 -9.74
CA ASN A 108 14.68 19.25 -9.08
C ASN A 108 15.01 18.14 -10.08
N GLU A 109 16.29 18.07 -10.49
CA GLU A 109 16.72 17.13 -11.53
C GLU A 109 16.52 15.67 -11.12
N TYR A 110 16.65 15.33 -9.84
CA TYR A 110 16.36 13.97 -9.35
C TYR A 110 14.89 13.59 -9.57
N THR A 111 13.94 14.44 -9.18
CA THR A 111 12.50 14.15 -9.37
C THR A 111 12.13 14.13 -10.85
N LYS A 112 12.68 15.05 -11.63
CA LYS A 112 12.44 15.16 -13.07
C LYS A 112 12.99 13.96 -13.83
N GLN A 113 14.18 13.48 -13.47
CA GLN A 113 14.79 12.30 -14.06
C GLN A 113 13.96 11.04 -13.76
N ARG A 114 13.45 10.86 -12.52
CA ARG A 114 12.54 9.75 -12.19
C ARG A 114 11.31 9.70 -13.11
N TRP A 115 10.71 10.85 -13.42
CA TRP A 115 9.58 10.92 -14.37
C TRP A 115 9.97 10.60 -15.82
N ARG A 116 11.22 10.86 -16.21
CA ARG A 116 11.74 10.53 -17.56
C ARG A 116 12.10 9.06 -17.70
N GLU A 117 12.59 8.45 -16.64
CA GLU A 117 13.05 7.06 -16.64
C GLU A 117 11.94 6.05 -16.40
N VAL A 118 10.81 6.44 -15.78
CA VAL A 118 9.70 5.51 -15.55
C VAL A 118 9.04 5.12 -16.87
N ASP A 119 8.82 3.82 -17.04
CA ASP A 119 8.12 3.24 -18.19
C ASP A 119 6.69 2.85 -17.79
N VAL A 120 6.56 2.24 -16.61
CA VAL A 120 5.29 1.80 -16.04
C VAL A 120 5.18 2.32 -14.62
N LEU A 121 4.10 3.04 -14.33
CA LEU A 121 3.78 3.52 -12.98
C LEU A 121 2.61 2.73 -12.42
N VAL A 122 2.86 1.98 -11.34
CA VAL A 122 1.82 1.27 -10.59
C VAL A 122 1.31 2.16 -9.46
N ILE A 123 -0.02 2.26 -9.31
CA ILE A 123 -0.71 2.99 -8.25
C ILE A 123 -1.67 2.02 -7.55
N ASP A 124 -1.26 1.52 -6.38
CA ASP A 124 -2.11 0.71 -5.50
C ASP A 124 -2.94 1.58 -4.54
N GLU A 125 -4.05 1.02 -4.08
CA GLU A 125 -5.05 1.69 -3.24
C GLU A 125 -5.55 3.03 -3.84
N VAL A 126 -5.88 3.02 -5.14
CA VAL A 126 -6.33 4.23 -5.87
C VAL A 126 -7.64 4.83 -5.33
N SER A 127 -8.42 4.09 -4.55
CA SER A 127 -9.67 4.58 -3.95
C SER A 127 -9.48 5.81 -3.07
N MET A 128 -8.32 5.91 -2.41
CA MET A 128 -7.96 7.05 -1.57
C MET A 128 -7.37 8.23 -2.37
N MET A 129 -7.28 8.13 -3.69
CA MET A 129 -6.76 9.18 -4.57
C MET A 129 -7.88 10.05 -5.12
N ALA A 130 -7.73 11.37 -4.96
CA ALA A 130 -8.65 12.36 -5.51
C ALA A 130 -8.45 12.56 -7.01
N ALA A 131 -9.52 12.87 -7.76
CA ALA A 131 -9.46 13.06 -9.21
C ALA A 131 -8.49 14.19 -9.60
N SER A 132 -8.58 15.31 -8.88
CA SER A 132 -7.73 16.49 -9.10
C SER A 132 -6.24 16.14 -9.01
N PHE A 133 -5.88 15.23 -8.09
CA PHE A 133 -4.50 14.81 -7.85
C PHE A 133 -3.97 13.96 -9.01
N LEU A 134 -4.79 13.07 -9.57
CA LEU A 134 -4.40 12.28 -10.74
C LEU A 134 -4.15 13.18 -11.96
N ASP A 135 -5.01 14.18 -12.19
CA ASP A 135 -4.83 15.15 -13.28
C ASP A 135 -3.56 16.01 -13.09
N LYS A 136 -3.26 16.41 -11.85
CA LYS A 136 -2.00 17.10 -11.50
C LYS A 136 -0.78 16.23 -11.82
N LEU A 137 -0.80 14.94 -11.46
CA LEU A 137 0.29 14.01 -11.77
C LEU A 137 0.47 13.82 -13.29
N SER A 138 -0.63 13.67 -14.02
CA SER A 138 -0.63 13.57 -15.48
C SER A 138 0.07 14.78 -16.11
N PHE A 139 -0.31 15.99 -15.70
CA PHE A 139 0.30 17.23 -16.18
C PHE A 139 1.80 17.32 -15.87
N ILE A 140 2.20 16.97 -14.65
CA ILE A 140 3.61 16.98 -14.22
C ILE A 140 4.45 16.03 -15.09
N ALA A 141 3.96 14.81 -15.29
CA ALA A 141 4.64 13.80 -16.09
C ALA A 141 4.78 14.24 -17.56
N SER A 142 3.71 14.81 -18.16
CA SER A 142 3.74 15.38 -19.51
C SER A 142 4.81 16.47 -19.65
N ARG A 143 4.96 17.34 -18.64
CA ARG A 143 5.99 18.39 -18.63
C ARG A 143 7.41 17.83 -18.45
N ALA A 144 7.60 16.88 -17.54
CA ALA A 144 8.90 16.29 -17.28
C ALA A 144 9.46 15.52 -18.49
N ARG A 145 8.58 14.86 -19.24
CA ARG A 145 8.89 14.05 -20.42
C ARG A 145 8.84 14.81 -21.75
N ASN A 146 8.37 16.07 -21.73
CA ASN A 146 8.11 16.87 -22.92
C ASN A 146 7.21 16.15 -23.94
N ASP A 147 6.16 15.49 -23.43
CA ASP A 147 5.19 14.73 -24.21
C ASP A 147 3.79 15.14 -23.77
N ARG A 148 2.97 15.62 -24.72
CA ARG A 148 1.62 16.15 -24.44
C ARG A 148 0.59 15.06 -24.17
N ARG A 149 0.90 13.79 -24.44
CA ARG A 149 0.02 12.68 -24.07
C ARG A 149 -0.17 12.66 -22.55
N PRO A 150 -1.33 12.19 -22.06
CA PRO A 150 -1.53 11.95 -20.63
C PRO A 150 -0.37 11.19 -20.01
N PHE A 151 0.05 11.60 -18.82
CA PHE A 151 1.23 11.07 -18.11
C PHE A 151 2.54 11.09 -18.93
N GLY A 152 2.62 11.89 -19.99
CA GLY A 152 3.77 11.90 -20.91
C GLY A 152 4.02 10.55 -21.58
N GLY A 153 2.97 9.76 -21.80
CA GLY A 153 3.04 8.43 -22.41
C GLY A 153 3.49 7.31 -21.49
N VAL A 154 3.63 7.56 -20.18
CA VAL A 154 3.89 6.49 -19.18
C VAL A 154 2.70 5.53 -19.13
N GLN A 155 2.97 4.23 -19.11
CA GLN A 155 1.94 3.22 -18.92
C GLN A 155 1.46 3.23 -17.46
N LEU A 156 0.15 3.32 -17.24
CA LEU A 156 -0.41 3.26 -15.89
C LEU A 156 -0.97 1.87 -15.57
N VAL A 157 -0.62 1.38 -14.38
CA VAL A 157 -1.22 0.20 -13.78
C VAL A 157 -1.89 0.67 -12.49
N VAL A 158 -3.22 0.62 -12.45
CA VAL A 158 -3.98 1.18 -11.32
C VAL A 158 -4.76 0.07 -10.65
N CYS A 159 -4.67 -0.05 -9.32
CA CYS A 159 -5.46 -1.00 -8.57
C CYS A 159 -5.97 -0.45 -7.25
N GLY A 160 -7.08 -1.03 -6.80
CA GLY A 160 -7.81 -0.61 -5.61
C GLY A 160 -9.27 -1.03 -5.70
N ASP A 161 -10.05 -0.70 -4.67
CA ASP A 161 -11.49 -0.95 -4.61
C ASP A 161 -12.20 0.31 -4.15
N PHE A 162 -12.97 0.94 -5.05
CA PHE A 162 -13.68 2.19 -4.75
C PHE A 162 -14.82 2.03 -3.75
N PHE A 163 -15.20 0.80 -3.38
CA PHE A 163 -16.09 0.51 -2.26
C PHE A 163 -15.40 0.58 -0.89
N GLN A 164 -14.06 0.72 -0.86
CA GLN A 164 -13.30 0.91 0.38
C GLN A 164 -13.20 2.40 0.73
N LEU A 165 -12.13 2.80 1.44
CA LEU A 165 -11.95 4.16 1.91
C LEU A 165 -11.81 5.14 0.72
N PRO A 166 -12.62 6.23 0.71
CA PRO A 166 -12.50 7.29 -0.29
C PRO A 166 -11.30 8.21 0.01
N PRO A 167 -11.02 9.19 -0.86
CA PRO A 167 -10.07 10.26 -0.55
C PRO A 167 -10.52 11.02 0.71
N VAL A 168 -9.56 11.52 1.49
CA VAL A 168 -9.82 12.24 2.75
C VAL A 168 -10.75 13.45 2.55
N GLU A 169 -10.63 14.14 1.40
CA GLU A 169 -11.48 15.27 1.03
C GLU A 169 -12.29 14.98 -0.26
N LEU A 170 -13.17 13.97 -0.20
CA LEU A 170 -13.97 13.56 -1.37
C LEU A 170 -14.85 14.69 -1.95
N SER A 171 -15.45 15.53 -1.10
CA SER A 171 -16.44 16.54 -1.52
C SER A 171 -15.92 17.63 -2.46
N LYS A 172 -14.60 17.81 -2.55
CA LYS A 172 -13.98 18.85 -3.39
C LYS A 172 -13.51 18.32 -4.74
N ASP A 173 -13.01 17.09 -4.77
CA ASP A 173 -12.16 16.62 -5.86
C ASP A 173 -12.63 15.30 -6.50
N GLY A 174 -13.69 14.66 -6.01
CA GLY A 174 -14.23 13.42 -6.59
C GLY A 174 -13.29 12.22 -6.51
N PHE A 175 -13.72 11.07 -7.03
CA PHE A 175 -12.89 9.86 -7.10
C PHE A 175 -11.91 9.89 -8.27
N ALA A 176 -10.79 9.16 -8.16
CA ALA A 176 -9.78 9.08 -9.23
C ALA A 176 -10.34 8.73 -10.62
N PHE A 177 -11.40 7.91 -10.70
CA PHE A 177 -12.03 7.54 -11.98
C PHE A 177 -12.78 8.69 -12.67
N GLU A 178 -13.03 9.79 -11.95
CA GLU A 178 -13.65 11.01 -12.47
C GLU A 178 -12.62 11.99 -13.04
N ALA A 179 -11.32 11.68 -12.93
CA ALA A 179 -10.25 12.54 -13.44
C ALA A 179 -10.33 12.66 -14.97
N LYS A 180 -10.00 13.84 -15.51
CA LYS A 180 -10.07 14.08 -16.95
C LYS A 180 -9.17 13.13 -17.73
N CYS A 181 -7.98 12.85 -17.19
CA CYS A 181 -7.04 11.94 -17.83
C CYS A 181 -7.42 10.45 -17.71
N TRP A 182 -8.37 10.06 -16.86
CA TRP A 182 -8.64 8.64 -16.56
C TRP A 182 -9.05 7.86 -17.82
N SER A 183 -10.08 8.32 -18.54
CA SER A 183 -10.60 7.66 -19.75
C SER A 183 -9.61 7.68 -20.91
N GLU A 184 -8.74 8.70 -20.95
CA GLU A 184 -7.68 8.80 -21.95
C GLU A 184 -6.53 7.84 -21.68
N VAL A 185 -6.19 7.58 -20.42
CA VAL A 185 -5.06 6.72 -20.05
C VAL A 185 -5.48 5.27 -19.90
N ILE A 186 -6.53 4.99 -19.12
CA ILE A 186 -6.94 3.63 -18.78
C ILE A 186 -7.75 3.05 -19.93
N LYS A 187 -7.20 2.02 -20.59
CA LYS A 187 -7.81 1.38 -21.77
C LYS A 187 -8.32 -0.03 -21.50
N CYS A 188 -7.91 -0.62 -20.40
CA CYS A 188 -8.36 -1.94 -19.96
C CYS A 188 -8.81 -1.84 -18.51
N SER A 189 -9.99 -2.35 -18.21
CA SER A 189 -10.52 -2.47 -16.86
C SER A 189 -10.88 -3.93 -16.59
N VAL A 190 -10.34 -4.51 -15.53
CA VAL A 190 -10.61 -5.92 -15.16
C VAL A 190 -11.14 -5.99 -13.74
N LEU A 191 -12.23 -6.74 -13.56
CA LEU A 191 -12.77 -7.05 -12.24
C LEU A 191 -12.28 -8.44 -11.82
N LEU A 192 -11.60 -8.53 -10.69
CA LEU A 192 -11.26 -9.78 -10.01
C LEU A 192 -12.44 -10.18 -9.13
N THR A 193 -13.06 -11.33 -9.41
CA THR A 193 -14.26 -11.79 -8.72
C THR A 193 -13.95 -12.79 -7.60
N GLN A 194 -12.87 -13.56 -7.75
CA GLN A 194 -12.53 -14.61 -6.79
C GLN A 194 -11.82 -14.04 -5.54
N VAL A 195 -12.36 -14.33 -4.36
CA VAL A 195 -11.76 -14.00 -3.06
C VAL A 195 -10.93 -15.18 -2.54
N PHE A 196 -9.67 -14.91 -2.20
CA PHE A 196 -8.73 -15.93 -1.70
C PHE A 196 -8.53 -15.88 -0.19
N ARG A 197 -8.66 -14.69 0.43
CA ARG A 197 -8.29 -14.47 1.84
C ARG A 197 -9.21 -15.21 2.83
N GLN A 198 -10.52 -15.19 2.59
CA GLN A 198 -11.53 -15.84 3.45
C GLN A 198 -12.01 -17.17 2.87
N ARG A 199 -11.19 -17.83 2.05
CA ARG A 199 -11.56 -19.10 1.43
C ARG A 199 -11.84 -20.15 2.50
N GLY A 200 -13.04 -20.73 2.47
CA GLY A 200 -13.48 -21.76 3.42
C GLY A 200 -14.57 -21.27 4.40
N ASP A 201 -14.85 -19.98 4.46
CA ASP A 201 -15.94 -19.41 5.28
C ASP A 201 -16.93 -18.64 4.39
N GLN A 202 -17.95 -19.34 3.89
CA GLN A 202 -18.96 -18.75 3.02
C GLN A 202 -19.82 -17.72 3.75
N THR A 203 -20.05 -17.90 5.05
CA THR A 203 -20.84 -16.96 5.84
C THR A 203 -20.11 -15.64 5.96
N LEU A 204 -18.81 -15.65 6.29
CA LEU A 204 -17.99 -14.44 6.34
C LEU A 204 -17.88 -13.77 4.98
N LEU A 205 -17.70 -14.53 3.90
CA LEU A 205 -17.67 -13.99 2.53
C LEU A 205 -18.96 -13.22 2.21
N ASN A 206 -20.12 -13.82 2.46
CA ASN A 206 -21.42 -13.18 2.20
C ASN A 206 -21.58 -11.89 3.02
N ILE A 207 -21.21 -11.90 4.30
CA ILE A 207 -21.27 -10.71 5.16
C ILE A 207 -20.40 -9.59 4.60
N LEU A 208 -19.18 -9.91 4.14
CA LEU A 208 -18.25 -8.92 3.60
C LEU A 208 -18.72 -8.36 2.26
N ASP A 209 -19.29 -9.19 1.39
CA ASP A 209 -19.82 -8.75 0.09
C ASP A 209 -21.07 -7.87 0.26
N GLU A 210 -21.98 -8.23 1.16
CA GLU A 210 -23.14 -7.42 1.55
C GLU A 210 -22.71 -6.08 2.15
N ALA A 211 -21.74 -6.10 3.07
CA ALA A 211 -21.19 -4.89 3.68
C ALA A 211 -20.51 -3.98 2.65
N ARG A 212 -19.82 -4.55 1.66
CA ARG A 212 -19.15 -3.81 0.58
C ARG A 212 -20.12 -2.97 -0.23
N ILE A 213 -21.32 -3.47 -0.51
CA ILE A 213 -22.35 -2.73 -1.26
C ILE A 213 -23.31 -1.92 -0.36
N GLY A 214 -23.23 -2.11 0.96
CA GLY A 214 -24.06 -1.41 1.94
C GLY A 214 -25.44 -2.04 2.16
N GLU A 215 -25.64 -3.30 1.75
CA GLU A 215 -26.93 -4.00 1.83
C GLU A 215 -26.80 -5.24 2.73
N LEU A 216 -26.79 -5.05 4.05
CA LEU A 216 -26.70 -6.16 5.00
C LEU A 216 -28.03 -6.91 5.17
N SER A 217 -28.00 -8.22 4.98
CA SER A 217 -29.13 -9.09 5.30
C SER A 217 -29.35 -9.20 6.81
N VAL A 218 -30.59 -9.53 7.21
CA VAL A 218 -30.94 -9.73 8.63
C VAL A 218 -30.07 -10.82 9.25
N THR A 219 -29.81 -11.89 8.49
CA THR A 219 -28.96 -13.01 8.89
C THR A 219 -27.51 -12.58 9.12
N SER A 220 -26.92 -11.81 8.20
CA SER A 220 -25.57 -11.27 8.36
C SER A 220 -25.45 -10.32 9.54
N ALA A 221 -26.43 -9.43 9.71
CA ALA A 221 -26.45 -8.49 10.82
C ALA A 221 -26.58 -9.22 12.17
N GLU A 222 -27.32 -10.32 12.24
CA GLU A 222 -27.41 -11.13 13.45
C GLU A 222 -26.10 -11.82 13.78
N VAL A 223 -25.39 -12.38 12.79
CA VAL A 223 -24.05 -12.94 12.99
C VAL A 223 -23.11 -11.89 13.57
N LEU A 224 -23.05 -10.68 12.98
CA LEU A 224 -22.21 -9.59 13.49
C LEU A 224 -22.58 -9.19 14.94
N ARG A 225 -23.88 -9.10 15.27
CA ARG A 225 -24.34 -8.80 16.64
C ARG A 225 -23.95 -9.89 17.64
N ARG A 226 -23.93 -11.17 17.23
CA ARG A 226 -23.45 -12.25 18.11
C ARG A 226 -21.96 -12.10 18.42
N HIS A 227 -21.17 -11.59 17.48
CA HIS A 227 -19.75 -11.32 17.70
C HIS A 227 -19.48 -10.06 18.52
N SER A 228 -20.37 -9.07 18.55
CA SER A 228 -20.15 -7.81 19.30
C SER A 228 -20.18 -7.96 20.82
N VAL A 229 -20.72 -9.07 21.32
CA VAL A 229 -20.84 -9.36 22.77
C VAL A 229 -19.79 -10.35 23.27
N LEU A 230 -18.94 -10.86 22.39
CA LEU A 230 -17.90 -11.81 22.78
C LEU A 230 -16.77 -11.07 23.52
N PRO A 231 -16.29 -11.60 24.67
CA PRO A 231 -15.15 -11.00 25.35
C PRO A 231 -13.89 -11.10 24.47
N ALA A 232 -12.95 -10.17 24.62
CA ALA A 232 -11.69 -10.19 23.86
C ALA A 232 -10.95 -11.54 23.95
N ALA A 233 -11.07 -12.24 25.09
CA ALA A 233 -10.54 -13.58 25.32
C ALA A 233 -11.11 -14.66 24.38
N ALA A 234 -12.33 -14.47 23.85
CA ALA A 234 -12.93 -15.39 22.87
C ALA A 234 -12.23 -15.35 21.49
N PHE A 235 -11.42 -14.31 21.25
CA PHE A 235 -10.66 -14.09 20.03
C PHE A 235 -9.15 -14.33 20.20
N ALA A 236 -8.71 -14.78 21.38
CA ALA A 236 -7.35 -15.27 21.57
C ALA A 236 -7.16 -16.60 20.79
N ASN A 237 -6.04 -16.75 20.10
CA ASN A 237 -5.75 -17.91 19.26
C ASN A 237 -5.88 -19.22 20.05
N ARG A 238 -6.68 -20.17 19.53
CA ARG A 238 -6.84 -21.53 20.10
C ARG A 238 -5.74 -22.49 19.63
N SER A 239 -4.52 -21.99 19.45
CA SER A 239 -3.39 -22.74 18.88
C SER A 239 -2.16 -22.69 19.80
N GLY A 240 -2.23 -23.46 20.89
CA GLY A 240 -1.05 -23.83 21.69
C GLY A 240 -0.47 -22.74 22.60
N GLU A 241 0.17 -23.20 23.67
CA GLU A 241 0.60 -22.47 24.88
C GLU A 241 1.62 -21.33 24.65
N GLU A 242 2.15 -21.15 23.42
CA GLU A 242 3.14 -20.10 23.09
C GLU A 242 2.58 -18.92 22.29
N GLU A 243 1.46 -19.08 21.57
CA GLU A 243 0.82 -17.99 20.79
C GLU A 243 -0.15 -17.12 21.64
N GLU A 244 -0.39 -17.50 22.89
CA GLU A 244 -1.36 -16.85 23.79
C GLU A 244 -1.01 -15.40 24.20
N GLN A 245 0.20 -14.91 23.89
CA GLN A 245 0.64 -13.57 24.31
C GLN A 245 0.24 -12.42 23.38
N ILE A 246 -0.10 -12.67 22.11
CA ILE A 246 -0.45 -11.58 21.18
C ILE A 246 -1.95 -11.33 21.22
N LYS A 247 -2.34 -10.18 21.77
CA LYS A 247 -3.73 -9.73 21.81
C LYS A 247 -4.24 -9.37 20.40
N PRO A 248 -5.56 -9.55 20.12
CA PRO A 248 -6.17 -9.04 18.91
C PRO A 248 -5.93 -7.55 18.71
N THR A 249 -5.72 -7.13 17.47
CA THR A 249 -5.53 -5.70 17.14
C THR A 249 -6.90 -5.02 17.10
N LEU A 250 -7.05 -3.96 17.89
CA LEU A 250 -8.26 -3.14 17.89
C LEU A 250 -8.16 -2.09 16.78
N LEU A 251 -9.25 -1.92 16.04
CA LEU A 251 -9.36 -0.91 14.98
C LEU A 251 -10.31 0.19 15.47
N GLU A 252 -9.80 1.42 15.52
CA GLU A 252 -10.58 2.61 15.92
C GLU A 252 -10.67 3.58 14.75
N CYS A 253 -11.78 4.33 14.67
CA CYS A 253 -12.01 5.25 13.56
C CYS A 253 -11.12 6.51 13.60
N ARG A 254 -10.61 6.90 14.77
CA ARG A 254 -9.84 8.15 14.97
C ARG A 254 -8.51 7.85 15.64
N ASN A 255 -7.43 8.44 15.12
CA ASN A 255 -6.08 8.29 15.69
C ASN A 255 -6.04 8.60 17.19
N ARG A 256 -6.75 9.64 17.64
CA ARG A 256 -6.83 9.97 19.08
C ARG A 256 -7.33 8.81 19.95
N GLU A 257 -8.27 8.02 19.45
CA GLU A 257 -8.79 6.87 20.20
C GLU A 257 -7.85 5.67 20.10
N VAL A 258 -7.16 5.47 18.96
CA VAL A 258 -6.04 4.52 18.82
C VAL A 258 -4.95 4.83 19.85
N ASP A 259 -4.50 6.08 19.92
CA ASP A 259 -3.42 6.52 20.81
C ASP A 259 -3.80 6.33 22.28
N LYS A 260 -5.04 6.67 22.66
CA LYS A 260 -5.54 6.44 24.01
C LYS A 260 -5.62 4.96 24.36
N ALA A 261 -6.10 4.11 23.45
CA ALA A 261 -6.20 2.68 23.68
C ALA A 261 -4.81 2.07 23.88
N ASN A 262 -3.86 2.40 22.99
CA ASN A 262 -2.47 1.96 23.10
C ASN A 262 -1.81 2.47 24.39
N GLN A 263 -2.02 3.72 24.76
CA GLN A 263 -1.45 4.28 26.00
C GLN A 263 -1.99 3.57 27.24
N ARG A 264 -3.30 3.29 27.31
CA ARG A 264 -3.89 2.55 28.43
C ARG A 264 -3.27 1.16 28.59
N GLU A 265 -3.07 0.44 27.50
CA GLU A 265 -2.40 -0.86 27.52
C GLU A 265 -0.94 -0.71 27.99
N MET A 266 -0.21 0.28 27.48
CA MET A 266 1.16 0.59 27.91
C MET A 266 1.26 0.94 29.40
N ASP A 267 0.29 1.65 29.95
CA ASP A 267 0.26 2.04 31.37
C ASP A 267 0.04 0.82 32.29
N THR A 268 -0.69 -0.19 31.83
CA THR A 268 -0.94 -1.43 32.59
C THR A 268 0.28 -2.35 32.68
N LEU A 269 1.24 -2.20 31.76
CA LEU A 269 2.44 -3.04 31.72
C LEU A 269 3.42 -2.65 32.85
N PRO A 270 3.96 -3.65 33.59
CA PRO A 270 4.97 -3.42 34.59
C PRO A 270 6.32 -3.05 33.95
N GLY A 271 7.22 -2.47 34.75
CA GLY A 271 8.57 -2.12 34.33
C GLY A 271 8.71 -0.70 33.78
N ASP A 272 9.95 -0.32 33.55
CA ASP A 272 10.33 1.03 33.17
C ASP A 272 10.08 1.30 31.68
N VAL A 273 9.71 2.55 31.37
CA VAL A 273 9.56 3.01 29.99
C VAL A 273 10.94 3.24 29.37
N HIS A 274 11.19 2.60 28.24
CA HIS A 274 12.33 2.85 27.37
C HIS A 274 11.91 3.75 26.22
N SER A 275 12.51 4.94 26.15
CA SER A 275 12.23 5.94 25.11
C SER A 275 13.30 5.93 24.02
N PHE A 276 12.87 5.91 22.76
CA PHE A 276 13.72 5.92 21.57
C PHE A 276 13.38 7.15 20.72
N SER A 277 14.30 8.11 20.66
CA SER A 277 14.13 9.32 19.84
C SER A 277 14.71 9.12 18.44
N ALA A 278 13.93 9.50 17.44
CA ALA A 278 14.33 9.49 16.04
C ALA A 278 15.49 10.47 15.77
N ARG A 279 16.34 10.13 14.79
CA ARG A 279 17.43 10.98 14.31
C ARG A 279 17.16 11.38 12.87
N ASP A 280 16.60 12.56 12.68
CA ASP A 280 16.16 13.03 11.38
C ASP A 280 17.25 13.84 10.67
N ARG A 281 17.60 13.41 9.45
CA ARG A 281 18.52 14.13 8.55
C ARG A 281 17.83 14.40 7.22
N GLY A 282 18.11 15.56 6.64
CA GLY A 282 17.58 15.95 5.34
C GLY A 282 18.44 17.03 4.70
N ILE A 283 18.45 17.09 3.38
CA ILE A 283 19.27 18.02 2.59
C ILE A 283 18.87 19.48 2.88
N ASN A 284 17.59 19.72 3.18
CA ASN A 284 17.07 21.01 3.61
C ASN A 284 15.83 20.83 4.50
N ASP A 285 15.32 21.93 5.05
CA ASP A 285 14.15 21.93 5.95
C ASP A 285 12.86 21.46 5.25
N THR A 286 12.74 21.66 3.93
CA THR A 286 11.60 21.15 3.15
C THR A 286 11.58 19.62 3.10
N TYR A 287 12.74 18.97 3.00
CA TYR A 287 12.86 17.51 3.07
C TYR A 287 12.61 17.00 4.49
N LYS A 288 13.15 17.67 5.52
CA LYS A 288 12.86 17.31 6.92
C LYS A 288 11.36 17.41 7.22
N ALA A 289 10.67 18.40 6.67
CA ALA A 289 9.21 18.54 6.85
C ALA A 289 8.41 17.34 6.33
N GLN A 290 8.94 16.58 5.35
CA GLN A 290 8.29 15.36 4.86
C GLN A 290 8.34 14.21 5.87
N LEU A 291 9.32 14.19 6.79
CA LEU A 291 9.43 13.17 7.84
C LEU A 291 8.26 13.25 8.83
N LYS A 292 7.53 14.38 8.90
CA LYS A 292 6.27 14.49 9.63
C LYS A 292 5.18 13.54 9.13
N HIS A 293 5.32 13.02 7.91
CA HIS A 293 4.42 12.04 7.31
C HIS A 293 4.97 10.60 7.40
N CYS A 294 6.09 10.39 8.09
CA CYS A 294 6.59 9.06 8.40
C CYS A 294 5.59 8.33 9.30
N GLN A 295 5.46 7.01 9.11
CA GLN A 295 4.63 6.17 9.98
C GLN A 295 5.25 5.99 11.36
N ALA A 296 6.59 5.98 11.43
CA ALA A 296 7.29 5.84 12.69
C ALA A 296 7.20 7.15 13.49
N PRO A 297 6.83 7.11 14.78
CA PRO A 297 6.77 8.31 15.59
C PRO A 297 8.17 8.87 15.84
N ALA A 298 8.25 10.19 16.07
CA ALA A 298 9.51 10.86 16.40
C ALA A 298 10.09 10.40 17.74
N THR A 299 9.23 10.00 18.67
CA THR A 299 9.60 9.36 19.93
C THR A 299 8.77 8.09 20.07
N LEU A 300 9.44 6.96 20.23
CA LEU A 300 8.81 5.66 20.47
C LEU A 300 9.08 5.24 21.91
N GLU A 301 8.02 5.00 22.67
CA GLU A 301 8.08 4.53 24.05
C GLU A 301 7.67 3.06 24.13
N LEU A 302 8.50 2.23 24.77
CA LEU A 302 8.29 0.79 24.87
C LEU A 302 8.54 0.30 26.30
N LYS A 303 7.85 -0.78 26.68
CA LYS A 303 8.09 -1.56 27.89
C LYS A 303 8.23 -3.03 27.52
N VAL A 304 8.82 -3.83 28.39
CA VAL A 304 8.76 -5.30 28.24
C VAL A 304 7.28 -5.72 28.34
N GLY A 305 6.86 -6.61 27.45
CA GLY A 305 5.45 -7.00 27.30
C GLY A 305 4.63 -6.12 26.34
N ALA A 306 5.20 -5.02 25.82
CA ALA A 306 4.50 -4.19 24.85
C ALA A 306 4.29 -4.92 23.53
N GLN A 307 3.04 -4.95 23.05
CA GLN A 307 2.73 -5.46 21.71
C GLN A 307 3.07 -4.41 20.66
N VAL A 308 3.85 -4.82 19.66
CA VAL A 308 4.35 -3.95 18.60
C VAL A 308 3.98 -4.49 17.23
N MET A 309 3.93 -3.59 16.25
CA MET A 309 3.74 -3.92 14.85
C MET A 309 4.96 -3.45 14.05
N LEU A 310 5.48 -4.32 13.21
CA LEU A 310 6.57 -3.99 12.31
C LEU A 310 6.04 -3.08 11.18
N LEU A 311 6.68 -1.93 10.97
CA LEU A 311 6.25 -0.93 9.98
C LEU A 311 6.96 -1.04 8.62
N LYS A 312 7.95 -1.93 8.51
CA LYS A 312 8.81 -2.07 7.32
C LYS A 312 9.21 -3.53 7.13
N ASN A 313 9.22 -3.98 5.88
CA ASN A 313 9.73 -5.31 5.54
C ASN A 313 11.22 -5.41 5.90
N ILE A 314 11.59 -6.42 6.69
CA ILE A 314 12.98 -6.71 7.07
C ILE A 314 13.45 -7.99 6.37
N ASP A 315 12.71 -9.09 6.55
CA ASP A 315 13.07 -10.41 6.02
C ASP A 315 11.77 -11.17 5.70
N LEU A 316 11.39 -11.19 4.42
CA LEU A 316 10.14 -11.80 3.98
C LEU A 316 10.16 -13.33 4.08
N GLU A 317 11.34 -13.96 3.95
CA GLU A 317 11.48 -15.42 4.04
C GLU A 317 11.22 -15.90 5.47
N LYS A 318 11.62 -15.10 6.47
CA LYS A 318 11.34 -15.36 7.89
C LYS A 318 10.01 -14.80 8.38
N GLY A 319 9.18 -14.25 7.50
CA GLY A 319 7.88 -13.67 7.86
C GLY A 319 7.94 -12.33 8.59
N LEU A 320 9.09 -11.64 8.56
CA LEU A 320 9.26 -10.28 9.11
C LEU A 320 8.86 -9.23 8.06
N ALA A 321 7.55 -9.16 7.82
CA ALA A 321 6.92 -8.22 6.91
C ALA A 321 6.23 -7.07 7.65
N ASN A 322 5.93 -5.99 6.93
CA ASN A 322 5.08 -4.92 7.44
C ASN A 322 3.73 -5.49 7.92
N GLY A 323 3.29 -5.06 9.11
CA GLY A 323 2.11 -5.61 9.78
C GLY A 323 2.38 -6.82 10.68
N SER A 324 3.57 -7.42 10.64
CA SER A 324 3.93 -8.50 11.58
C SER A 324 3.84 -8.01 13.01
N ARG A 325 3.19 -8.79 13.87
CA ARG A 325 2.94 -8.46 15.27
C ARG A 325 3.92 -9.23 16.15
N GLY A 326 4.33 -8.62 17.25
CA GLY A 326 5.18 -9.27 18.24
C GLY A 326 5.06 -8.61 19.60
N VAL A 327 5.75 -9.18 20.59
CA VAL A 327 5.81 -8.65 21.95
C VAL A 327 7.27 -8.35 22.29
N VAL A 328 7.53 -7.21 22.92
CA VAL A 328 8.86 -6.84 23.39
C VAL A 328 9.26 -7.75 24.55
N VAL A 329 10.22 -8.64 24.33
CA VAL A 329 10.65 -9.61 25.36
C VAL A 329 11.74 -9.06 26.29
N ARG A 330 12.64 -8.21 25.78
CA ARG A 330 13.73 -7.58 26.54
C ARG A 330 14.38 -6.44 25.76
N PHE A 331 15.11 -5.59 26.47
CA PHE A 331 16.01 -4.60 25.87
C PHE A 331 17.46 -5.02 26.11
N GLN A 332 18.28 -5.02 25.06
CA GLN A 332 19.70 -5.31 25.15
C GLN A 332 20.48 -4.29 24.32
N ARG A 333 21.63 -3.83 24.83
CA ARG A 333 22.61 -3.12 23.99
C ARG A 333 23.37 -4.15 23.15
N PRO A 334 23.54 -3.93 21.84
CA PRO A 334 24.34 -4.83 21.02
C PRO A 334 25.74 -4.96 21.61
N HIS A 335 26.31 -6.18 21.63
CA HIS A 335 27.65 -6.39 22.16
C HIS A 335 28.72 -5.89 21.17
N ASN A 336 28.42 -5.95 19.87
CA ASN A 336 29.25 -5.42 18.79
C ASN A 336 28.38 -4.71 17.74
N GLU A 337 28.89 -3.65 17.10
CA GLU A 337 28.20 -2.94 16.00
C GLU A 337 27.87 -3.85 14.81
N SER A 338 28.57 -4.99 14.67
CA SER A 338 28.32 -5.99 13.63
C SER A 338 26.95 -6.69 13.76
N GLU A 339 26.35 -6.71 14.94
CA GLU A 339 25.05 -7.31 15.24
C GLU A 339 23.86 -6.42 14.86
N LEU A 340 24.11 -5.14 14.58
CA LEU A 340 23.08 -4.22 14.11
C LEU A 340 22.64 -4.63 12.69
N PRO A 341 21.34 -4.63 12.37
CA PRO A 341 20.86 -4.83 11.01
C PRO A 341 21.56 -3.84 10.07
N THR A 342 21.79 -4.22 8.82
CA THR A 342 22.59 -3.47 7.82
C THR A 342 22.18 -2.00 7.60
N GLY A 343 20.97 -1.59 8.02
CA GLY A 343 20.51 -0.19 8.00
C GLY A 343 20.81 0.64 9.26
N PHE A 344 21.43 0.06 10.28
CA PHE A 344 21.77 0.71 11.57
C PHE A 344 23.27 0.72 11.87
N LYS A 345 24.10 0.16 10.97
CA LYS A 345 25.57 0.26 11.03
C LYS A 345 26.07 1.62 10.57
#